data_AF-A0A7X9J611-F1
#
_entry.id   AF-A0A7X9J611-F1
#
_cell.length_a   1.000
_cell.length_b   1.000
_cell.length_c   1.000
_cell.angle_alpha   90.00
_cell.angle_beta   90.00
_cell.angle_gamma   90.00
#
_symmetry.space_group_name_H-M   'P 1'
#
loop_
_entity.id
_entity.type
_entity.pdbx_description
1 polymer ?
#
loop_
_entity_poly.entity_id
_entity_poly.type
_entity_poly.pdbx_seq_one_letter_code
_entity_poly.pdbx_strand_id
1 'polypeptide(L)'
;FGIQPALFHSADGTPLYAPYPLSVSIPAMVIPHALIASVVEALVTVAVVAYLQRANQPALKLNEESAFDVETTGARRWRPLWITLAVLVVLSPIGLLAPGTAWGEWGAEEITALGFPSIPSGMAKLSTLWSAPVPDYDLSAIGNSSVAYILSAITGIIVVSIVVWLFILLATTGKKSAQPAAAGKTH
;
A
#
# COMPACT_ATOMS: atom_id res chain seq x y z
N PHE A 1 1.54 -16.37 9.60
CA PHE A 1 2.76 -17.21 9.45
C PHE A 1 3.59 -17.14 10.72
N GLY A 2 4.72 -17.84 10.78
CA GLY A 2 5.69 -17.68 11.85
C GLY A 2 5.26 -18.35 13.15
N ILE A 3 4.76 -17.57 14.10
CA ILE A 3 4.40 -18.06 15.45
C ILE A 3 3.04 -18.77 15.48
N GLN A 4 2.20 -18.58 14.47
CA GLN A 4 0.83 -19.11 14.45
C GLN A 4 0.75 -20.65 14.56
N PRO A 5 1.55 -21.46 13.84
CA PRO A 5 1.57 -22.91 14.03
C PRO A 5 1.89 -23.34 15.46
N ALA A 6 2.75 -22.58 16.17
CA ALA A 6 3.13 -22.89 17.55
C ALA A 6 2.03 -22.53 18.57
N LEU A 7 1.20 -21.52 18.29
CA LEU A 7 0.15 -21.05 19.21
C LEU A 7 -1.24 -21.61 18.89
N PHE A 8 -1.52 -21.88 17.63
CA PHE A 8 -2.85 -22.22 17.12
C PHE A 8 -2.78 -23.45 16.22
N HIS A 9 -2.82 -24.62 16.87
CA HIS A 9 -2.81 -25.93 16.23
C HIS A 9 -3.88 -26.83 16.89
N SER A 10 -4.32 -27.86 16.15
CA SER A 10 -5.13 -28.95 16.69
C SER A 10 -4.32 -29.78 17.69
N ALA A 11 -4.97 -30.64 18.47
CA ALA A 11 -4.31 -31.61 19.36
C ALA A 11 -3.29 -32.49 18.62
N ASP A 12 -3.53 -32.76 17.33
CA ASP A 12 -2.65 -33.55 16.46
C ASP A 12 -1.52 -32.73 15.81
N GLY A 13 -1.35 -31.45 16.20
CA GLY A 13 -0.30 -30.57 15.69
C GLY A 13 -0.62 -29.86 14.37
N THR A 14 -1.79 -30.12 13.76
CA THR A 14 -2.20 -29.46 12.51
C THR A 14 -2.42 -27.95 12.71
N PRO A 15 -1.74 -27.06 11.96
CA PRO A 15 -1.93 -25.62 12.08
C PRO A 15 -3.36 -25.19 11.74
N LEU A 16 -3.94 -24.28 12.52
CA LEU A 16 -5.31 -23.78 12.30
C LEU A 16 -5.35 -22.57 11.34
N TYR A 17 -4.24 -21.86 11.17
CA TYR A 17 -4.12 -20.68 10.32
C TYR A 17 -2.94 -20.84 9.35
N ALA A 18 -2.07 -19.83 9.25
CA ALA A 18 -0.91 -19.89 8.38
C ALA A 18 0.04 -21.03 8.79
N PRO A 19 0.36 -21.96 7.89
CA PRO A 19 0.97 -23.23 8.28
C PRO A 19 2.50 -23.19 8.42
N TYR A 20 3.17 -22.17 7.87
CA TYR A 20 4.62 -22.08 7.90
C TYR A 20 5.16 -21.58 9.25
N PRO A 21 6.06 -22.34 9.93
CA PRO A 21 6.65 -21.94 11.20
C PRO A 21 7.72 -20.84 11.03
N LEU A 22 8.27 -20.35 12.14
CA LEU A 22 9.34 -19.34 12.16
C LEU A 22 10.58 -19.76 11.35
N SER A 23 10.97 -21.03 11.40
CA SER A 23 12.14 -21.56 10.66
C SER A 23 12.01 -21.43 9.14
N VAL A 24 10.78 -21.34 8.62
CA VAL A 24 10.51 -21.11 7.20
C VAL A 24 10.21 -19.63 6.94
N SER A 25 9.37 -19.02 7.78
CA SER A 25 8.89 -17.65 7.58
C SER A 25 10.01 -16.61 7.72
N ILE A 26 10.96 -16.82 8.64
CA ILE A 26 12.07 -15.88 8.85
C ILE A 26 12.99 -15.87 7.62
N PRO A 27 13.56 -17.00 7.14
CA PRO A 27 14.38 -16.98 5.93
C PRO A 27 13.62 -16.48 4.70
N ALA A 28 12.35 -16.88 4.53
CA ALA A 28 11.52 -16.47 3.39
C ALA A 28 11.32 -14.95 3.32
N MET A 29 11.23 -14.27 4.47
CA MET A 29 11.14 -12.81 4.50
C MET A 29 12.51 -12.14 4.51
N VAL A 30 13.44 -12.58 5.35
CA VAL A 30 14.71 -11.88 5.57
C VAL A 30 15.61 -11.94 4.34
N ILE A 31 15.73 -13.09 3.67
CA ILE A 31 16.71 -13.25 2.58
C ILE A 31 16.38 -12.33 1.39
N PRO A 32 15.15 -12.33 0.83
CA PRO A 32 14.82 -11.43 -0.28
C PRO A 32 14.94 -9.96 0.11
N HIS A 33 14.56 -9.61 1.34
CA HIS A 33 14.63 -8.23 1.81
C HIS A 33 16.08 -7.77 1.98
N ALA A 34 16.92 -8.56 2.66
CA ALA A 34 18.32 -8.22 2.90
C ALA A 34 19.13 -8.13 1.60
N LEU A 35 18.89 -9.03 0.64
CA LEU A 35 19.71 -9.13 -0.56
C LEU A 35 19.23 -8.25 -1.72
N ILE A 36 17.92 -8.03 -1.85
CA ILE A 36 17.33 -7.33 -2.99
C ILE A 36 16.66 -6.05 -2.54
N ALA A 37 15.63 -6.14 -1.69
CA ALA A 37 14.82 -4.98 -1.34
C ALA A 37 15.64 -3.87 -0.67
N SER A 38 16.48 -4.22 0.32
CA SER A 38 17.33 -3.28 1.04
C SER A 38 18.39 -2.65 0.14
N VAL A 39 18.94 -3.38 -0.83
CA VAL A 39 19.90 -2.82 -1.80
C VAL A 39 19.21 -1.79 -2.69
N VAL A 40 18.05 -2.15 -3.24
CA VAL A 40 17.25 -1.23 -4.08
C VAL A 40 16.84 0.01 -3.29
N GLU A 41 16.34 -0.18 -2.07
CA GLU A 41 15.93 0.91 -1.18
C GLU A 41 17.10 1.84 -0.82
N ALA A 42 18.28 1.28 -0.51
CA ALA A 42 19.47 2.07 -0.22
C ALA A 42 19.90 2.91 -1.44
N LEU A 43 19.89 2.33 -2.64
CA LEU A 43 20.21 3.05 -3.88
C LEU A 43 19.21 4.18 -4.15
N VAL A 44 17.91 3.92 -4.01
CA VAL A 44 16.87 4.93 -4.20
C VAL A 44 17.00 6.04 -3.16
N THR A 45 17.21 5.68 -1.89
CA THR A 45 17.40 6.65 -0.79
C THR A 45 18.61 7.54 -1.04
N VAL A 46 19.76 6.96 -1.39
CA VAL A 46 20.97 7.73 -1.71
C VAL A 46 20.74 8.66 -2.89
N ALA A 47 20.07 8.18 -3.95
CA ALA A 47 19.77 9.00 -5.12
C ALA A 47 18.87 10.19 -4.77
N VAL A 48 17.82 9.98 -3.96
CA VAL A 48 16.92 11.03 -3.49
C VAL A 48 17.66 12.03 -2.60
N VAL A 49 18.46 11.56 -1.65
CA VAL A 49 19.25 12.43 -0.74
C VAL A 49 20.27 13.26 -1.53
N ALA A 50 21.03 12.64 -2.43
CA ALA A 50 21.99 13.35 -3.28
C ALA A 50 21.31 14.39 -4.18
N TYR A 51 20.13 14.07 -4.72
CA TYR A 51 19.32 15.02 -5.47
C TYR A 51 18.87 16.20 -4.61
N LEU A 52 18.32 15.95 -3.42
CA LEU A 52 17.87 16.99 -2.50
C LEU A 52 19.04 17.89 -2.07
N GLN A 53 20.21 17.31 -1.78
CA GLN A 53 21.40 18.11 -1.44
C GLN A 53 21.83 19.01 -2.62
N ARG A 54 21.68 18.56 -3.87
CA ARG A 54 22.10 19.37 -5.01
C ARG A 54 21.06 20.41 -5.44
N ALA A 55 19.78 20.05 -5.41
CA ALA A 55 18.71 20.83 -6.00
C ALA A 55 17.78 21.48 -4.96
N ASN A 56 17.64 20.91 -3.76
CA ASN A 56 16.67 21.31 -2.76
C ASN A 56 17.15 21.25 -1.29
N GLN A 57 18.22 21.96 -0.97
CA GLN A 57 18.78 22.08 0.38
C GLN A 57 17.78 22.49 1.48
N PRO A 58 16.84 23.44 1.25
CA PRO A 58 15.84 23.79 2.25
C PRO A 58 14.94 22.61 2.64
N ALA A 59 14.64 21.69 1.72
CA ALA A 59 13.83 20.51 2.03
C ALA A 59 14.54 19.47 2.93
N LEU A 60 15.88 19.55 3.09
CA LEU A 60 16.64 18.72 4.02
C LEU A 60 16.75 19.34 5.42
N LYS A 61 16.58 20.67 5.53
CA LYS A 61 16.61 21.37 6.82
C LYS A 61 15.23 21.31 7.47
N LEU A 62 15.00 20.30 8.29
CA LEU A 62 13.75 20.11 9.03
C LEU A 62 13.54 21.09 10.21
N ASN A 63 14.45 22.05 10.43
CA ASN A 63 14.51 22.87 11.65
C ASN A 63 14.64 24.40 11.42
N GLU A 64 14.45 24.88 10.20
CA GLU A 64 14.16 26.31 10.00
C GLU A 64 12.67 26.40 9.70
N GLU A 65 11.94 27.25 10.44
CA GLU A 65 10.52 27.52 10.22
C GLU A 65 10.30 27.71 8.73
N SER A 66 9.72 26.68 8.11
CA SER A 66 9.41 26.69 6.69
C SER A 66 8.22 27.62 6.55
N ALA A 67 8.51 28.91 6.41
CA ALA A 67 7.59 29.85 5.82
C ALA A 67 7.16 29.21 4.50
N PHE A 68 5.90 28.79 4.46
CA PHE A 68 5.26 28.19 3.31
C PHE A 68 5.00 29.31 2.30
N ASP A 69 6.09 29.89 1.79
CA ASP A 69 6.03 30.86 0.71
C ASP A 69 5.74 30.06 -0.55
N VAL A 70 4.47 30.11 -0.94
CA VAL A 70 3.97 29.66 -2.23
C VAL A 70 4.51 30.60 -3.31
N GLU A 71 5.83 30.61 -3.50
CA GLU A 71 6.42 31.18 -4.69
C GLU A 71 6.28 30.18 -5.84
N THR A 72 5.69 30.69 -6.91
CA THR A 72 5.31 29.99 -8.15
C THR A 72 6.50 29.38 -8.93
N THR A 73 7.72 29.50 -8.40
CA THR A 73 8.96 28.88 -8.86
C THR A 73 9.21 27.49 -8.28
N GLY A 74 8.52 27.12 -7.18
CA GLY A 74 8.71 25.86 -6.46
C GLY A 74 8.33 24.61 -7.28
N ALA A 75 7.29 24.67 -8.11
CA ALA A 75 6.80 23.51 -8.85
C ALA A 75 7.86 22.87 -9.76
N ARG A 76 8.75 23.67 -10.38
CA ARG A 76 9.81 23.16 -11.27
C ARG A 76 10.92 22.44 -10.50
N ARG A 77 11.15 22.83 -9.23
CA ARG A 77 12.14 22.22 -8.34
C ARG A 77 11.73 20.81 -7.91
N TRP A 78 10.43 20.54 -7.75
CA TRP A 78 9.94 19.23 -7.34
C TRP A 78 9.64 18.28 -8.51
N ARG A 79 9.61 18.79 -9.75
CA ARG A 79 9.37 17.99 -10.96
C ARG A 79 10.15 16.68 -11.04
N PRO A 80 11.48 16.64 -10.87
CA PRO A 80 12.19 15.37 -10.98
C PRO A 80 11.81 14.38 -9.87
N LEU A 81 11.50 14.83 -8.66
CA LEU A 81 10.99 13.95 -7.60
C LEU A 81 9.63 13.37 -7.94
N TRP A 82 8.72 14.20 -8.48
CA TRP A 82 7.42 13.73 -8.98
C TRP A 82 7.56 12.76 -10.15
N ILE A 83 8.54 12.98 -11.04
CA ILE A 83 8.84 12.04 -12.13
C ILE A 83 9.40 10.72 -11.57
N THR A 84 10.35 10.77 -10.63
CA THR A 84 10.88 9.58 -9.96
C THR A 84 9.76 8.81 -9.26
N LEU A 85 8.88 9.49 -8.54
CA LEU A 85 7.74 8.88 -7.87
C LEU A 85 6.76 8.25 -8.89
N ALA A 86 6.44 8.96 -9.97
CA ALA A 86 5.60 8.42 -11.04
C ALA A 86 6.22 7.18 -11.70
N VAL A 87 7.53 7.19 -11.94
CA VAL A 87 8.27 6.02 -12.44
C VAL A 87 8.17 4.87 -11.44
N LEU A 88 8.38 5.10 -10.14
CA LEU A 88 8.22 4.06 -9.11
C LEU A 88 6.80 3.48 -9.08
N VAL A 89 5.78 4.30 -9.24
CA VAL A 89 4.37 3.84 -9.33
C VAL A 89 4.17 2.95 -10.56
N VAL A 90 4.73 3.33 -11.72
CA VAL A 90 4.65 2.52 -12.95
C VAL A 90 5.46 1.22 -12.85
N LEU A 91 6.57 1.23 -12.11
CA LEU A 91 7.39 0.03 -11.85
C LEU A 91 6.79 -0.87 -10.75
N SER A 92 5.92 -0.36 -9.89
CA SER A 92 5.28 -1.13 -8.81
C SER A 92 4.57 -2.41 -9.27
N PRO A 93 3.78 -2.43 -10.38
CA PRO A 93 3.15 -3.65 -10.86
C PRO A 93 4.13 -4.66 -11.49
N ILE A 94 5.43 -4.38 -11.63
CA ILE A 94 6.40 -5.36 -12.15
C ILE A 94 6.45 -6.62 -11.26
N GLY A 95 6.18 -6.48 -9.96
CA GLY A 95 6.08 -7.61 -9.04
C GLY A 95 5.00 -8.63 -9.44
N LEU A 96 3.95 -8.22 -10.16
CA LEU A 96 2.88 -9.12 -10.65
C LEU A 96 3.35 -10.06 -11.76
N LEU A 97 4.49 -9.77 -12.40
CA LEU A 97 5.09 -10.65 -13.41
C LEU A 97 5.89 -11.79 -12.77
N ALA A 98 6.14 -11.74 -11.46
CA ALA A 98 6.82 -12.82 -10.76
C ALA A 98 5.95 -14.09 -10.77
N PRO A 99 6.53 -15.27 -11.06
CA PRO A 99 5.77 -16.51 -11.05
C PRO A 99 5.35 -16.89 -9.63
N GLY A 100 4.08 -17.23 -9.45
CA GLY A 100 3.50 -17.66 -8.17
C GLY A 100 2.84 -16.52 -7.39
N THR A 101 2.07 -16.87 -6.37
CA THR A 101 1.44 -15.89 -5.47
C THR A 101 2.43 -15.30 -4.49
N ALA A 102 2.18 -14.05 -4.11
CA ALA A 102 3.04 -13.35 -3.17
C ALA A 102 3.08 -14.09 -1.83
N TRP A 103 4.25 -14.05 -1.18
CA TRP A 103 4.44 -14.72 0.10
C TRP A 103 3.41 -14.22 1.11
N GLY A 104 2.52 -15.12 1.52
CA GLY A 104 1.50 -14.85 2.52
C GLY A 104 0.10 -14.54 1.99
N GLU A 105 -0.06 -14.43 0.68
CA GLU A 105 -1.34 -14.10 0.03
C GLU A 105 -2.08 -15.33 -0.55
N TRP A 106 -1.67 -16.54 -0.15
CA TRP A 106 -2.31 -17.77 -0.64
C TRP A 106 -3.77 -17.87 -0.22
N GLY A 107 -4.62 -18.18 -1.20
CA GLY A 107 -5.99 -18.63 -0.96
C GLY A 107 -6.05 -19.98 -0.24
N ALA A 108 -7.24 -20.34 0.23
CA ALA A 108 -7.47 -21.61 0.91
C ALA A 108 -7.16 -22.81 -0.01
N GLU A 109 -7.51 -22.68 -1.28
CA GLU A 109 -7.31 -23.66 -2.34
C GLU A 109 -5.82 -23.77 -2.71
N GLU A 110 -5.10 -22.64 -2.77
CA GLU A 110 -3.67 -22.61 -3.07
C GLU A 110 -2.83 -23.30 -1.99
N ILE A 111 -3.25 -23.23 -0.72
CA ILE A 111 -2.58 -23.95 0.37
C ILE A 111 -2.58 -25.46 0.12
N THR A 112 -3.67 -26.01 -0.44
CA THR A 112 -3.69 -27.43 -0.81
C THR A 112 -2.76 -27.73 -1.99
N ALA A 113 -2.67 -26.81 -2.96
CA ALA A 113 -1.74 -26.91 -4.09
C ALA A 113 -0.25 -26.81 -3.68
N LEU A 114 0.05 -26.13 -2.58
CA LEU A 114 1.38 -26.07 -1.96
C LEU A 114 1.78 -27.35 -1.21
N GLY A 115 0.91 -28.37 -1.18
CA GLY A 115 1.18 -29.68 -0.59
C GLY A 115 0.67 -29.87 0.83
N PHE A 116 -0.19 -28.97 1.34
CA PHE A 116 -0.86 -29.20 2.62
C PHE A 116 -2.07 -30.13 2.45
N PRO A 117 -2.28 -31.09 3.37
CA PRO A 117 -3.29 -32.14 3.22
C PRO A 117 -4.73 -31.62 3.28
N SER A 118 -4.96 -30.46 3.91
CA SER A 118 -6.27 -29.84 4.01
C SER A 118 -6.17 -28.35 4.32
N ILE A 119 -7.26 -27.64 4.06
CA ILE A 119 -7.40 -26.22 4.38
C ILE A 119 -7.39 -26.05 5.91
N PRO A 120 -6.54 -25.19 6.49
CA PRO A 120 -6.54 -24.89 7.91
C PRO A 120 -7.93 -24.43 8.38
N SER A 121 -8.49 -25.10 9.39
CA SER A 121 -9.89 -24.92 9.78
C SER A 121 -10.20 -23.52 10.32
N GLY A 122 -9.21 -22.83 10.91
CA GLY A 122 -9.33 -21.43 11.32
C GLY A 122 -9.43 -20.49 10.11
N MET A 123 -8.70 -20.78 9.04
CA MET A 123 -8.80 -20.04 7.77
C MET A 123 -10.15 -20.26 7.10
N ALA A 124 -10.65 -21.51 7.08
CA ALA A 124 -11.96 -21.84 6.55
C ALA A 124 -13.11 -21.14 7.30
N LYS A 125 -12.97 -20.93 8.62
CA LYS A 125 -13.96 -20.15 9.39
C LYS A 125 -13.95 -18.68 8.97
N LEU A 126 -12.77 -18.08 8.81
CA LEU A 126 -12.64 -16.68 8.44
C LEU A 126 -13.13 -16.40 7.02
N SER A 127 -12.93 -17.33 6.07
CA SER A 127 -13.42 -17.16 4.70
C SER A 127 -14.94 -17.09 4.61
N THR A 128 -15.67 -17.69 5.57
CA THR A 128 -17.13 -17.58 5.64
C THR A 128 -17.65 -16.28 6.25
N LEU A 129 -16.80 -15.50 6.94
CA LEU A 129 -17.22 -14.24 7.58
C LEU A 129 -17.40 -13.12 6.56
N TRP A 130 -16.71 -13.19 5.43
CA TRP A 130 -16.77 -12.19 4.38
C TRP A 130 -16.48 -12.80 3.01
N SER A 131 -17.45 -12.71 2.11
CA SER A 131 -17.27 -13.01 0.69
C SER A 131 -17.18 -11.69 -0.08
N ALA A 132 -16.11 -11.53 -0.87
CA ALA A 132 -15.98 -10.35 -1.72
C ALA A 132 -17.15 -10.30 -2.74
N PRO A 133 -17.76 -9.13 -3.00
CA PRO A 133 -18.85 -9.00 -3.97
C PRO A 133 -18.45 -9.42 -5.40
N VAL A 134 -17.16 -9.30 -5.73
CA VAL A 134 -16.57 -9.76 -7.01
C VAL A 134 -15.25 -10.46 -6.68
N PRO A 135 -15.27 -11.78 -6.42
CA PRO A 135 -14.05 -12.57 -6.21
C PRO A 135 -13.16 -12.52 -7.46
N ASP A 136 -11.85 -12.46 -7.25
CA ASP A 136 -10.82 -12.47 -8.31
C ASP A 136 -11.00 -11.40 -9.41
N TYR A 137 -11.83 -10.39 -9.16
CA TYR A 137 -12.23 -9.38 -10.13
C TYR A 137 -12.83 -9.98 -11.42
N ASP A 138 -13.34 -11.21 -11.36
CA ASP A 138 -13.96 -11.88 -12.50
C ASP A 138 -15.42 -11.47 -12.62
N LEU A 139 -15.66 -10.52 -13.54
CA LEU A 139 -17.00 -10.19 -13.97
C LEU A 139 -17.35 -11.07 -15.15
N SER A 140 -18.05 -12.16 -14.88
CA SER A 140 -18.57 -13.10 -15.89
C SER A 140 -19.36 -12.42 -17.01
N ALA A 141 -19.92 -11.22 -16.76
CA ALA A 141 -20.59 -10.38 -17.74
C ALA A 141 -19.67 -9.78 -18.82
N ILE A 142 -18.35 -9.68 -18.59
CA ILE A 142 -17.38 -9.01 -19.48
C ILE A 142 -16.57 -10.03 -20.30
N GLY A 143 -16.50 -11.30 -19.88
CA GLY A 143 -15.86 -12.40 -20.62
C GLY A 143 -14.34 -12.27 -20.82
N ASN A 144 -13.73 -11.19 -20.31
CA ASN A 144 -12.29 -10.93 -20.38
C ASN A 144 -11.80 -10.43 -19.02
N SER A 145 -11.06 -11.30 -18.32
CA SER A 145 -10.56 -11.04 -16.96
C SER A 145 -9.65 -9.82 -16.87
N SER A 146 -8.86 -9.51 -17.91
CA SER A 146 -8.00 -8.32 -17.93
C SER A 146 -8.81 -7.02 -17.98
N VAL A 147 -9.93 -7.01 -18.72
CA VAL A 147 -10.83 -5.85 -18.81
C VAL A 147 -11.61 -5.68 -17.50
N ALA A 148 -12.10 -6.78 -16.92
CA ALA A 148 -12.77 -6.76 -15.62
C ALA A 148 -11.84 -6.25 -14.49
N TYR A 149 -10.57 -6.65 -14.50
CA TYR A 149 -9.54 -6.15 -13.60
C TYR A 149 -9.33 -4.63 -13.72
N ILE A 150 -9.15 -4.12 -14.94
CA ILE A 150 -8.97 -2.67 -15.18
C ILE A 150 -10.21 -1.88 -14.74
N LEU A 151 -11.41 -2.37 -15.03
CA LEU A 151 -12.65 -1.71 -14.64
C LEU A 151 -12.84 -1.70 -13.11
N SER A 152 -12.49 -2.79 -12.43
CA SER A 152 -12.45 -2.84 -10.96
C SER A 152 -11.47 -1.81 -10.41
N ALA A 153 -10.25 -1.73 -10.96
CA ALA A 153 -9.24 -0.76 -10.52
C ALA A 153 -9.74 0.69 -10.67
N ILE A 154 -10.34 1.03 -11.81
CA ILE A 154 -10.95 2.36 -12.04
C ILE A 154 -12.07 2.62 -11.03
N THR A 155 -12.94 1.65 -10.79
CA THR A 155 -14.05 1.76 -9.83
C THR A 155 -13.52 2.00 -8.41
N GLY A 156 -12.48 1.26 -7.99
CA GLY A 156 -11.82 1.45 -6.71
C GLY A 156 -11.24 2.86 -6.54
N ILE A 157 -10.55 3.38 -7.57
CA ILE A 157 -9.99 4.75 -7.56
C ILE A 157 -11.10 5.80 -7.38
N ILE A 158 -12.21 5.65 -8.11
CA ILE A 158 -13.35 6.58 -8.01
C ILE A 158 -13.94 6.57 -6.60
N VAL A 159 -14.21 5.38 -6.05
CA VAL A 159 -14.79 5.23 -4.71
C VAL A 159 -13.88 5.84 -3.65
N VAL A 160 -12.58 5.50 -3.66
CA VAL A 160 -11.61 6.05 -2.70
C VAL A 160 -11.50 7.58 -2.82
N SER A 161 -11.46 8.11 -4.04
CA SER A 161 -11.38 9.56 -4.27
C SER A 161 -12.60 10.29 -3.71
N ILE A 162 -13.79 9.74 -3.90
CA ILE A 162 -15.04 10.31 -3.35
C ILE A 162 -14.99 10.28 -1.82
N VAL A 163 -14.59 9.16 -1.22
CA VAL A 163 -14.50 9.03 0.25
C VAL A 163 -13.51 10.04 0.82
N VAL A 164 -12.31 10.14 0.26
CA VAL A 164 -11.30 11.12 0.69
C VAL A 164 -11.82 12.55 0.54
N TRP A 165 -12.46 12.87 -0.59
CA TRP A 165 -13.06 14.19 -0.82
C TRP A 165 -14.14 14.52 0.23
N LEU A 166 -15.01 13.57 0.57
CA LEU A 166 -16.01 13.75 1.63
C LEU A 166 -15.38 13.98 3.00
N PHE A 167 -14.32 13.24 3.35
CA PHE A 167 -13.59 13.47 4.60
C PHE A 167 -12.95 14.86 4.66
N ILE A 168 -12.33 15.31 3.56
CA ILE A 168 -11.77 16.66 3.47
C ILE A 168 -12.86 17.72 3.59
N LEU A 169 -14.00 17.53 2.92
CA LEU A 169 -15.14 18.44 2.99
C LEU A 169 -15.65 18.57 4.44
N LEU A 170 -15.83 17.45 5.14
CA LEU A 170 -16.28 17.44 6.53
C LEU A 170 -15.25 18.11 7.47
N ALA A 171 -13.96 17.85 7.28
CA ALA A 171 -12.90 18.43 8.10
C ALA A 171 -12.68 19.95 7.86
N THR A 172 -12.97 20.44 6.65
CA THR A 172 -12.77 21.86 6.29
C THR A 172 -13.99 22.73 6.56
N THR A 173 -15.18 22.15 6.67
CA THR A 173 -16.43 22.87 6.96
C THR A 173 -16.46 23.45 8.38
N GLY A 174 -15.70 22.87 9.34
CA GLY A 174 -15.59 23.36 10.71
C GLY A 174 -14.68 24.58 10.94
N LYS A 175 -13.88 25.00 9.94
CA LYS A 175 -12.89 26.10 10.10
C LYS A 175 -13.33 27.46 9.54
N LYS A 176 -14.49 27.54 8.88
CA LYS A 176 -14.95 28.78 8.21
C LYS A 176 -15.74 29.77 9.09
N SER A 177 -15.97 29.48 10.37
CA SER A 177 -16.81 30.33 11.24
C SER A 177 -16.06 31.28 12.18
N ALA A 178 -14.72 31.33 12.14
CA ALA A 178 -13.92 32.23 12.99
C ALA A 178 -13.25 33.35 12.17
N GLN A 179 -14.05 34.22 11.56
CA GLN A 179 -13.59 35.54 11.13
C GLN A 179 -14.43 36.58 11.88
N PRO A 180 -13.87 37.34 12.85
CA PRO A 180 -14.63 38.36 13.54
C PRO A 180 -14.96 39.49 12.57
N ALA A 181 -16.26 39.79 12.49
CA ALA A 181 -16.79 40.91 11.76
C ALA A 181 -16.45 42.24 12.49
N ALA A 182 -16.00 43.20 11.68
CA ALA A 182 -16.20 44.65 11.80
C ALA A 182 -15.59 45.43 12.99
N ALA A 183 -14.76 46.41 12.66
CA ALA A 183 -14.90 47.84 12.97
C ALA A 183 -13.68 48.57 12.39
N GLY A 184 -13.69 49.71 11.73
CA GLY A 184 -14.70 50.71 11.42
C GLY A 184 -13.93 51.86 10.73
N LYS A 185 -14.55 52.50 9.74
CA LYS A 185 -14.02 53.68 9.04
C LYS A 185 -13.84 54.86 10.02
N THR A 186 -12.87 55.74 9.80
CA THR A 186 -13.06 57.18 9.45
C THR A 186 -11.80 58.03 9.69
N HIS A 187 -11.54 58.89 8.69
CA HIS A 187 -10.72 60.11 8.62
C HIS A 187 -9.22 60.07 8.94
#